data_AF-A0AAV9BZJ5-F1
#
_entry.id   AF-A0AAV9BZJ5-F1
#
_cell.length_a   1.000
_cell.length_b   1.000
_cell.length_c   1.000
_cell.angle_alpha   90.00
_cell.angle_beta   90.00
_cell.angle_gamma   90.00
#
_symmetry.space_group_name_H-M   'P 1'
#
loop_
_entity.id
_entity.type
_entity.pdbx_description
1 polymer ?
#
loop_
_entity_poly.entity_id
_entity_poly.type
_entity_poly.pdbx_seq_one_letter_code
_entity_poly.pdbx_strand_id
1 'polypeptide(L)'
;MEIIQESHQCGEDRDIKDILMRKYSGYLSSLKQKFSKKKKKGKLPNEARQMLLDWWNNHYKWPYPTEADKIALAESTGLDQKQINNWFINQRKRHWKPSENMQFAIMDSLNGSFYMDD
;
A
#
# COMPACT_ATOMS: atom_id res chain seq x y z
N MET A 1 20.41 -55.78 18.96
CA MET A 1 20.68 -54.48 18.35
C MET A 1 19.36 -53.72 18.39
N GLU A 2 19.33 -52.66 19.18
CA GLU A 2 18.18 -51.89 19.64
C GLU A 2 17.97 -50.65 18.72
N ILE A 3 16.75 -50.08 18.74
CA ILE A 3 16.35 -48.70 18.31
C ILE A 3 16.43 -48.47 16.76
N ILE A 4 15.45 -47.92 16.02
CA ILE A 4 14.63 -46.72 16.25
C ILE A 4 13.30 -46.81 15.48
N GLN A 5 12.20 -46.57 16.18
CA GLN A 5 10.86 -46.34 15.62
C GLN A 5 10.65 -44.81 15.51
N GLU A 6 11.01 -44.24 14.37
CA GLU A 6 10.58 -42.92 13.90
C GLU A 6 9.60 -43.15 12.74
N SER A 7 8.42 -42.56 12.59
CA SER A 7 7.75 -41.47 13.28
C SER A 7 6.27 -41.53 12.87
N HIS A 8 5.35 -41.66 13.84
CA HIS A 8 3.90 -41.60 13.61
C HIS A 8 3.37 -40.15 13.79
N GLN A 9 4.05 -39.12 13.29
CA GLN A 9 3.63 -37.73 13.60
C GLN A 9 2.53 -37.16 12.69
N CYS A 10 2.23 -37.78 11.54
CA CYS A 10 1.39 -37.15 10.50
C CYS A 10 -0.14 -37.28 10.71
N GLY A 11 -0.59 -38.17 11.60
CA GLY A 11 -2.01 -38.36 11.94
C GLY A 11 -2.44 -37.54 13.15
N GLU A 12 -1.68 -37.67 14.24
CA GLU A 12 -1.98 -37.07 15.53
C GLU A 12 -1.96 -35.54 15.49
N ASP A 13 -1.04 -34.92 14.72
CA ASP A 13 -0.98 -33.45 14.58
C ASP A 13 -2.20 -32.85 13.87
N ARG A 14 -2.77 -33.58 12.90
CA ARG A 14 -4.00 -33.14 12.21
C ARG A 14 -5.19 -33.23 13.15
N ASP A 15 -5.27 -34.29 13.94
CA ASP A 15 -6.32 -34.47 14.93
C ASP A 15 -6.20 -33.47 16.09
N ILE A 16 -4.98 -33.21 16.58
CA ILE A 16 -4.72 -32.20 17.61
C ILE A 16 -5.11 -30.82 17.10
N LYS A 17 -4.72 -30.47 15.86
CA LYS A 17 -5.10 -29.20 15.23
C LYS A 17 -6.61 -29.07 15.15
N ASP A 18 -7.32 -30.10 14.72
CA ASP A 18 -8.78 -30.07 14.60
C ASP A 18 -9.47 -29.99 15.97
N ILE A 19 -8.97 -30.70 16.98
CA ILE A 19 -9.43 -30.61 18.37
C ILE A 19 -9.22 -29.19 18.90
N LEU A 20 -8.03 -28.61 18.69
CA LEU A 20 -7.70 -27.25 19.13
C LEU A 20 -8.61 -26.22 18.44
N MET A 21 -8.75 -26.33 17.13
CA MET A 21 -9.58 -25.42 16.32
C MET A 21 -11.04 -25.51 16.72
N ARG A 22 -11.57 -26.71 17.00
CA ARG A 22 -12.93 -26.90 17.49
C ARG A 22 -13.13 -26.28 18.89
N LYS A 23 -12.21 -26.57 19.82
CA LYS A 23 -12.27 -26.09 21.22
C LYS A 23 -12.21 -24.57 21.31
N TYR A 24 -11.36 -23.92 20.51
CA TYR A 24 -11.14 -22.48 20.56
C TYR A 24 -11.85 -21.70 19.45
N SER A 25 -12.64 -22.34 18.59
CA SER A 25 -13.34 -21.73 17.44
C SER A 25 -14.10 -20.45 17.81
N GLY A 26 -14.88 -20.47 18.89
CA GLY A 26 -15.64 -19.30 19.37
C GLY A 26 -14.75 -18.17 19.89
N TYR A 27 -13.71 -18.50 20.66
CA TYR A 27 -12.75 -17.52 21.18
C TYR A 27 -11.95 -16.86 20.05
N LEU A 28 -11.45 -17.65 19.10
CA LEU A 28 -10.77 -17.18 17.90
C LEU A 28 -11.68 -16.28 17.05
N SER A 29 -12.97 -16.61 16.95
CA SER A 29 -13.95 -15.79 16.22
C SER A 29 -14.22 -14.45 16.93
N SER A 30 -14.34 -14.45 18.25
CA SER A 30 -14.48 -13.24 19.07
C SER A 30 -13.24 -12.35 18.99
N LEU A 31 -12.05 -12.94 19.10
CA LEU A 31 -10.78 -12.24 18.90
C LEU A 31 -10.70 -11.65 17.50
N LYS A 32 -11.01 -12.45 16.47
CA LYS A 32 -11.02 -11.98 15.08
C LYS A 32 -12.00 -10.83 14.91
N GLN A 33 -13.18 -10.83 15.53
CA GLN A 33 -14.11 -9.72 15.45
C GLN A 33 -13.59 -8.45 16.15
N LYS A 34 -13.03 -8.60 17.36
CA LYS A 34 -12.46 -7.48 18.14
C LYS A 34 -11.25 -6.83 17.45
N PHE A 35 -10.43 -7.63 16.77
CA PHE A 35 -9.18 -7.18 16.16
C PHE A 35 -9.26 -6.99 14.64
N SER A 36 -10.32 -7.47 13.96
CA SER A 36 -10.54 -7.20 12.54
C SER A 36 -11.03 -5.77 12.36
N LYS A 37 -10.09 -4.83 12.31
CA LYS A 37 -10.32 -3.54 11.65
C LYS A 37 -10.84 -3.86 10.25
N LYS A 38 -12.04 -3.40 9.89
CA LYS A 38 -12.64 -3.58 8.56
C LYS A 38 -11.60 -3.13 7.53
N LYS A 39 -10.86 -4.06 6.93
CA LYS A 39 -10.07 -3.80 5.74
C LYS A 39 -11.10 -3.52 4.65
N LYS A 40 -11.47 -2.25 4.45
CA LYS A 40 -12.18 -1.82 3.24
C LYS A 40 -11.21 -1.98 2.07
N LYS A 41 -10.98 -3.23 1.68
CA LYS A 41 -10.13 -3.64 0.56
C LYS A 41 -10.98 -3.53 -0.70
N GLY A 42 -11.37 -2.30 -1.01
CA GLY A 42 -12.13 -1.92 -2.19
C GLY A 42 -11.48 -0.70 -2.84
N LYS A 43 -11.88 -0.39 -4.07
CA LYS A 43 -11.52 0.88 -4.71
C LYS A 43 -11.89 2.05 -3.79
N LEU A 44 -11.16 3.17 -3.88
CA LEU A 44 -11.51 4.38 -3.14
C LEU A 44 -12.95 4.80 -3.47
N PRO A 45 -13.69 5.39 -2.51
CA PRO A 45 -15.01 5.98 -2.79
C PRO A 45 -14.95 6.91 -4.01
N ASN A 46 -15.98 6.91 -4.85
CA ASN A 46 -15.99 7.71 -6.08
C ASN A 46 -15.81 9.21 -5.81
N GLU A 47 -16.44 9.71 -4.75
CA GLU A 47 -16.34 11.09 -4.29
C GLU A 47 -14.89 11.45 -3.90
N ALA A 48 -14.27 10.64 -3.03
CA ALA A 48 -12.87 10.80 -2.66
C ALA A 48 -11.93 10.79 -3.88
N ARG A 49 -12.20 9.91 -4.86
CA ARG A 49 -11.44 9.87 -6.12
C ARG A 49 -11.59 11.16 -6.92
N GLN A 50 -12.78 11.74 -6.97
CA GLN A 50 -13.03 12.97 -7.72
C GLN A 50 -12.23 14.12 -7.13
N MET A 51 -12.25 14.29 -5.80
CA MET A 51 -11.49 15.34 -5.13
C MET A 51 -9.98 15.23 -5.37
N LEU A 52 -9.44 13.99 -5.38
CA LEU A 52 -8.04 13.75 -5.70
C LEU A 52 -7.70 14.07 -7.16
N LEU A 53 -8.62 13.78 -8.09
CA LEU A 53 -8.47 14.14 -9.50
C LEU A 53 -8.53 15.65 -9.71
N ASP A 54 -9.37 16.36 -8.97
CA ASP A 54 -9.48 17.82 -9.08
C ASP A 54 -8.16 18.48 -8.65
N TRP A 55 -7.60 18.07 -7.51
CA TRP A 55 -6.28 18.53 -7.08
C TRP A 55 -5.20 18.18 -8.12
N TRP A 56 -5.23 16.95 -8.65
CA TRP A 56 -4.29 16.48 -9.66
C TRP A 56 -4.31 17.33 -10.92
N ASN A 57 -5.49 17.66 -11.44
CA ASN A 57 -5.64 18.45 -12.66
C ASN A 57 -5.09 19.87 -12.47
N ASN A 58 -5.33 20.46 -11.30
CA ASN A 58 -4.80 21.78 -10.95
C ASN A 58 -3.26 21.79 -10.84
N HIS A 59 -2.66 20.65 -10.50
CA HIS A 59 -1.21 20.49 -10.29
C HIS A 59 -0.55 19.57 -11.32
N TYR A 60 -1.13 19.39 -12.51
CA TYR A 60 -0.67 18.38 -13.48
C TYR A 60 0.81 18.56 -13.90
N LYS A 61 1.29 19.82 -13.94
CA LYS A 61 2.69 20.13 -14.25
C LYS A 61 3.66 19.58 -13.21
N TRP A 62 3.27 19.62 -11.93
CA TRP A 62 4.08 19.13 -10.81
C TRP A 62 3.20 18.46 -9.75
N PRO A 63 2.78 17.20 -9.97
CA PRO A 63 1.78 16.52 -9.15
C PRO A 63 2.40 15.88 -7.89
N TYR A 64 3.09 16.70 -7.11
CA TYR A 64 3.71 16.33 -5.84
C TYR A 64 3.07 17.17 -4.72
N PRO A 65 2.00 16.66 -4.08
CA PRO A 65 1.36 17.37 -2.98
C PRO A 65 2.32 17.53 -1.80
N THR A 66 2.29 18.71 -1.19
CA THR A 66 3.02 18.99 0.06
C THR A 66 2.41 18.20 1.22
N GLU A 67 3.07 18.20 2.38
CA GLU A 67 2.52 17.52 3.55
C GLU A 67 1.20 18.16 4.03
N ALA A 68 1.10 19.49 3.93
CA ALA A 68 -0.13 20.23 4.20
C ALA A 68 -1.26 19.83 3.22
N ASP A 69 -0.95 19.71 1.93
CA ASP A 69 -1.93 19.28 0.92
C ASP A 69 -2.44 17.87 1.21
N LYS A 70 -1.55 16.95 1.60
CA LYS A 70 -1.95 15.57 1.94
C LYS A 70 -2.85 15.53 3.17
N ILE A 71 -2.57 16.36 4.19
CA ILE A 71 -3.41 16.47 5.38
C ILE A 71 -4.79 16.99 4.98
N ALA A 72 -4.86 18.10 4.24
CA ALA A 72 -6.12 18.68 3.79
C ALA A 72 -6.94 17.70 2.94
N LEU A 73 -6.30 16.98 2.02
CA LEU A 73 -6.96 15.95 1.20
C LEU A 73 -7.42 14.76 2.03
N ALA A 74 -6.65 14.33 3.03
CA ALA A 74 -7.04 13.26 3.95
C ALA A 74 -8.30 13.65 4.74
N GLU A 75 -8.32 14.86 5.29
CA GLU A 75 -9.46 15.41 6.03
C GLU A 75 -10.71 15.52 5.14
N SER A 76 -10.54 16.05 3.93
CA SER A 76 -11.66 16.29 3.01
C SER A 76 -12.24 14.99 2.43
N THR A 77 -11.40 13.98 2.18
CA THR A 77 -11.82 12.70 1.57
C THR A 77 -12.15 11.60 2.58
N GLY A 78 -11.81 11.81 3.86
CA GLY A 78 -11.91 10.79 4.91
C GLY A 78 -10.99 9.59 4.70
N LEU A 79 -9.89 9.77 3.94
CA LEU A 79 -8.88 8.75 3.67
C LEU A 79 -7.67 8.92 4.57
N ASP A 80 -6.97 7.83 4.87
CA ASP A 80 -5.68 7.90 5.55
C ASP A 80 -4.65 8.56 4.61
N GLN A 81 -3.72 9.34 5.16
CA GLN A 81 -2.60 9.92 4.40
C GLN A 81 -1.82 8.87 3.59
N LYS A 82 -1.71 7.63 4.09
CA LYS A 82 -1.12 6.51 3.34
C LYS A 82 -1.88 6.18 2.06
N GLN A 83 -3.21 6.24 2.09
CA GLN A 83 -4.05 6.02 0.91
C GLN A 83 -3.89 7.17 -0.09
N ILE A 84 -3.81 8.42 0.39
CA ILE A 84 -3.51 9.61 -0.41
C ILE A 84 -2.16 9.44 -1.13
N ASN A 85 -1.10 9.14 -0.38
CA ASN A 85 0.25 8.91 -0.91
C ASN A 85 0.27 7.81 -1.98
N ASN A 86 -0.34 6.66 -1.68
CA ASN A 86 -0.41 5.55 -2.62
C ASN A 86 -1.19 5.91 -3.87
N TRP A 87 -2.25 6.71 -3.75
CA TRP A 87 -3.02 7.16 -4.90
C TRP A 87 -2.16 8.05 -5.81
N PHE A 88 -1.49 9.07 -5.26
CA PHE A 88 -0.64 9.96 -6.05
C PHE A 88 0.54 9.26 -6.70
N ILE A 89 1.19 8.31 -6.01
CA ILE A 89 2.26 7.49 -6.59
C ILE A 89 1.73 6.70 -7.79
N ASN A 90 0.60 6.02 -7.63
CA ASN A 90 0.00 5.24 -8.71
C ASN A 90 -0.51 6.12 -9.85
N GLN A 91 -1.08 7.28 -9.54
CA GLN A 91 -1.60 8.23 -10.51
C GLN A 91 -0.46 8.79 -11.37
N ARG A 92 0.66 9.20 -10.77
CA ARG A 92 1.88 9.59 -11.50
C ARG A 92 2.37 8.47 -12.41
N LYS A 93 2.55 7.27 -11.86
CA LYS A 93 3.04 6.12 -12.63
C LYS A 93 2.18 5.81 -13.86
N ARG A 94 0.86 6.03 -13.79
CA ARG A 94 -0.08 5.67 -14.87
C ARG A 94 -0.37 6.80 -15.85
N HIS A 95 -0.37 8.05 -15.38
CA HIS A 95 -0.96 9.16 -16.11
C HIS A 95 -0.07 10.39 -16.24
N TRP A 96 1.07 10.46 -15.55
CA TRP A 96 1.96 11.61 -15.67
C TRP A 96 2.98 11.39 -16.77
N LYS A 97 2.90 12.24 -17.80
CA LYS A 97 3.89 12.34 -18.88
C LYS A 97 4.48 13.76 -18.83
N PRO A 98 5.73 13.92 -18.36
CA PRO A 98 6.41 15.21 -18.44
C PRO A 98 6.46 15.66 -19.90
N SER A 99 6.04 16.90 -20.17
CA SER A 99 6.19 17.51 -21.50
C SER A 99 7.66 17.52 -21.93
N GLU A 100 7.95 17.49 -23.23
CA GLU A 100 9.32 17.42 -23.80
C GLU A 100 10.29 18.42 -23.16
N ASN A 101 9.86 19.66 -22.90
CA ASN A 101 10.66 20.70 -22.26
C ASN A 101 11.13 20.34 -20.82
N MET A 102 10.39 19.47 -20.13
CA MET A 102 10.71 19.01 -18.78
C MET A 102 11.62 17.77 -18.81
N GLN A 103 11.55 16.96 -19.88
CA GLN A 103 12.49 15.85 -20.10
C GLN A 103 13.90 16.37 -20.36
N PHE A 104 14.01 17.48 -21.09
CA PHE A 104 15.29 18.14 -21.36
C PHE A 104 15.99 18.63 -20.08
N ALA A 105 15.25 19.24 -19.15
CA ALA A 105 15.79 19.73 -17.88
C ALA A 105 16.31 18.59 -16.94
N ILE A 106 15.70 17.40 -17.02
CA ILE A 106 16.14 16.23 -16.24
C ILE A 106 17.41 15.61 -16.84
N MET A 107 17.58 15.65 -18.17
CA MET A 107 18.76 15.13 -18.87
C MET A 107 20.00 16.00 -18.64
N ASP A 108 19.84 17.33 -18.63
CA ASP A 108 20.94 18.28 -18.41
C ASP A 108 21.55 18.14 -16.99
N SER A 109 20.72 17.84 -16.00
CA SER A 109 21.15 17.63 -14.60
C SER A 109 21.96 16.36 -14.36
N LEU A 110 21.89 15.37 -15.27
CA LEU A 110 22.64 14.10 -15.18
C LEU A 110 23.91 14.09 -16.02
N ASN A 111 24.00 14.92 -17.06
CA ASN A 111 25.16 14.99 -17.95
C ASN A 111 26.20 16.05 -17.52
N GLY A 112 25.83 17.03 -16.68
CA GLY A 112 26.71 18.10 -16.21
C GLY A 112 27.77 17.70 -15.17
N SER A 113 27.79 16.45 -14.69
CA SER A 113 28.72 16.02 -13.63
C SER A 113 29.91 15.18 -14.13
N PHE A 114 30.03 14.90 -15.43
CA PHE A 114 31.10 14.02 -15.96
C PHE A 114 32.21 14.76 -16.73
N TYR A 115 32.17 16.10 -16.82
CA TYR A 115 33.18 16.89 -17.53
C TYR A 115 33.59 18.12 -16.74
N MET A 116 34.11 17.94 -15.52
CA MET A 116 35.00 18.90 -14.84
C MET A 116 35.86 18.12 -13.84
N ASP A 117 36.92 17.48 -14.30
CA ASP A 117 38.12 17.20 -13.49
C ASP A 117 39.33 17.13 -14.45
N ASP A 118 40.42 17.80 -14.03
CA ASP A 118 41.62 18.28 -14.77
C ASP A 118 42.33 17.30 -15.72
#